data_AF-A0A059EXN8-F1
#
_entry.id   AF-A0A059EXN8-F1
#
_cell.length_a   1.000
_cell.length_b   1.000
_cell.length_c   1.000
_cell.angle_alpha   90.00
_cell.angle_beta   90.00
_cell.angle_gamma   90.00
#
_symmetry.space_group_name_H-M   'P 1'
#
loop_
_entity.id
_entity.type
_entity.pdbx_description
1 polymer ?
#
loop_
_entity_poly.entity_id
_entity_poly.type
_entity_poly.pdbx_seq_one_letter_code
_entity_poly.pdbx_strand_id
1 'polypeptide(L)'
;MIKDSCPKIIDFSLSRISSDKIVFIDLQEKHWLFGGDEKIDEQFGVYKSMKRLTNNNWLIHTPQNNVLWLVYFINKIIYLTDGTIKMSRFLIKLRNKIKDCKSAEQAYQILINIFGIYK
;
A
#
# COMPACT_ATOMS: atom_id res chain seq x y z
N MET A 1 -20.77 5.55 -14.36
CA MET A 1 -20.18 4.20 -14.38
C MET A 1 -18.87 4.28 -15.16
N ILE A 2 -17.74 3.99 -14.54
CA ILE A 2 -16.48 3.86 -15.28
C ILE A 2 -16.57 2.53 -16.05
N LYS A 3 -16.98 2.64 -17.31
CA LYS A 3 -16.95 1.54 -18.28
C LYS A 3 -15.50 1.44 -18.76
N ASP A 4 -14.87 0.28 -18.58
CA ASP A 4 -13.55 -0.06 -19.17
C ASP A 4 -12.31 0.67 -18.62
N SER A 5 -12.03 0.57 -17.31
CA SER A 5 -10.84 1.22 -16.73
C SER A 5 -9.84 0.25 -16.15
N CYS A 6 -8.70 0.11 -16.83
CA CYS A 6 -7.44 -0.22 -16.17
C CYS A 6 -7.19 0.84 -15.09
N PRO A 7 -7.07 0.47 -13.79
CA PRO A 7 -6.83 1.42 -12.72
C PRO A 7 -5.56 2.22 -12.96
N LYS A 8 -5.62 3.54 -12.75
CA LYS A 8 -4.45 4.43 -12.83
C LYS A 8 -4.13 4.95 -11.44
N ILE A 9 -2.86 4.86 -11.03
CA ILE A 9 -2.35 5.51 -9.82
C ILE A 9 -2.09 6.97 -10.15
N ILE A 10 -2.55 7.87 -9.29
CA ILE A 10 -2.42 9.33 -9.43
C ILE A 10 -1.92 9.92 -8.11
N ASP A 11 -1.67 11.22 -8.11
CA ASP A 11 -1.16 11.98 -6.98
C ASP A 11 0.18 11.46 -6.45
N PHE A 12 1.26 11.90 -7.10
CA PHE A 12 2.62 11.55 -6.72
C PHE A 12 3.23 12.54 -5.72
N SER A 13 2.44 13.38 -5.07
CA SER A 13 2.92 14.47 -4.19
C SER A 13 3.76 13.98 -3.02
N LEU A 14 3.55 12.74 -2.56
CA LEU A 14 4.32 12.09 -1.49
C LEU A 14 5.23 10.95 -1.99
N SER A 15 5.43 10.83 -3.29
CA SER A 15 6.20 9.73 -3.88
C SER A 15 7.70 9.92 -3.74
N ARG A 16 8.41 8.80 -3.81
CA ARG A 16 9.86 8.72 -3.98
C ARG A 16 10.14 7.90 -5.24
N ILE A 17 10.83 8.48 -6.22
CA ILE A 17 11.22 7.82 -7.46
C ILE A 17 12.74 7.90 -7.64
N SER A 18 13.33 6.87 -8.23
CA SER A 18 14.76 6.79 -8.52
C SER A 18 14.93 6.32 -9.95
N SER A 19 15.55 7.16 -10.78
CA SER A 19 16.08 6.80 -12.09
C SER A 19 17.52 7.32 -12.11
N ASP A 20 17.84 8.32 -12.94
CA ASP A 20 19.17 8.98 -12.93
C ASP A 20 19.42 9.83 -11.67
N LYS A 21 18.34 10.35 -11.08
CA LYS A 21 18.33 11.11 -9.82
C LYS A 21 17.22 10.59 -8.91
N ILE A 22 17.36 10.85 -7.62
CA ILE A 22 16.32 10.57 -6.63
C ILE A 22 15.46 11.82 -6.48
N VAL A 23 14.17 11.68 -6.76
CA VAL A 23 13.16 12.71 -6.52
C VAL A 23 12.25 12.20 -5.41
N PHE A 24 12.16 12.97 -4.33
CA PHE A 24 11.35 12.64 -3.17
C PHE A 24 10.94 13.91 -2.44
N ILE A 25 9.97 13.77 -1.56
CA ILE A 25 9.62 14.81 -0.59
C ILE A 25 10.02 14.34 0.80
N ASP A 26 10.63 15.23 1.58
CA ASP A 26 10.85 14.96 2.99
C ASP A 26 9.51 15.08 3.74
N LEU A 27 9.09 13.97 4.36
CA LEU A 27 7.87 13.95 5.16
C LEU A 27 8.13 14.27 6.63
N GLN A 28 9.38 14.37 7.09
CA GLN A 28 9.71 14.73 8.47
C GLN A 28 9.00 16.01 8.91
N GLU A 29 9.00 17.02 8.05
CA GLU A 29 8.41 18.35 8.28
C GLU A 29 6.86 18.35 8.20
N LYS A 30 6.24 17.25 7.78
CA LYS A 30 4.77 17.13 7.66
C LYS A 30 4.18 16.47 8.90
N HIS A 31 4.32 17.13 10.04
CA HIS A 31 3.86 16.61 11.33
C HIS A 31 2.38 16.19 11.32
N TRP A 32 1.53 16.91 10.58
CA TRP A 32 0.11 16.60 10.45
C TRP A 32 -0.18 15.20 9.88
N LEU A 33 0.71 14.64 9.05
CA LEU A 33 0.56 13.27 8.51
C LEU A 33 0.61 12.21 9.61
N PHE A 34 1.37 12.46 10.67
CA PHE A 34 1.63 11.48 11.73
C PHE A 34 0.77 11.69 12.99
N GLY A 35 0.04 12.81 13.06
CA GLY A 35 -0.83 13.15 14.19
C GLY A 35 -2.24 12.56 14.11
N GLY A 36 -2.63 11.99 12.98
CA GLY A 36 -3.99 11.45 12.81
C GLY A 36 -4.29 10.20 13.62
N ASP A 37 -5.57 10.00 13.93
CA ASP A 37 -6.08 8.85 14.67
C ASP A 37 -6.43 7.69 13.72
N GLU A 38 -5.78 6.55 13.94
CA GLU A 38 -5.93 5.31 13.18
C GLU A 38 -7.32 4.70 13.32
N LYS A 39 -8.05 5.07 14.39
CA LYS A 39 -9.46 4.69 14.59
C LYS A 39 -10.40 5.45 13.65
N ILE A 40 -10.02 6.66 13.22
CA ILE A 40 -10.78 7.42 12.22
C ILE A 40 -10.49 6.85 10.83
N ASP A 41 -9.22 6.64 10.51
CA ASP A 41 -8.82 5.99 9.27
C ASP A 41 -7.46 5.27 9.39
N GLU A 42 -7.40 4.01 8.94
CA GLU A 42 -6.18 3.19 8.92
C GLU A 42 -5.02 3.86 8.16
N GLN A 43 -5.28 4.79 7.22
CA GLN A 43 -4.23 5.51 6.49
C GLN A 43 -3.25 6.23 7.42
N PHE A 44 -3.73 6.73 8.57
CA PHE A 44 -2.85 7.40 9.54
C PHE A 44 -1.86 6.42 10.15
N GLY A 45 -2.28 5.17 10.38
CA GLY A 45 -1.41 4.07 10.78
C GLY A 45 -0.39 3.69 9.69
N VAL A 46 -0.76 3.80 8.41
CA VAL A 46 0.15 3.59 7.27
C VAL A 46 1.29 4.62 7.31
N TYR A 47 1.00 5.92 7.42
CA TYR A 47 2.03 6.96 7.49
C TYR A 47 2.97 6.77 8.69
N LYS A 48 2.42 6.46 9.88
CA LYS A 48 3.23 6.15 11.08
C LYS A 48 4.14 4.94 10.85
N SER A 49 3.65 3.92 10.16
CA SER A 49 4.43 2.71 9.83
C SER A 49 5.54 2.99 8.81
N MET A 50 5.24 3.77 7.78
CA MET A 50 6.25 4.22 6.80
C MET A 50 7.38 4.99 7.50
N LYS A 51 7.06 5.91 8.42
CA LYS A 51 8.05 6.67 9.19
C LYS A 51 8.98 5.77 10.01
N ARG A 52 8.43 4.71 10.62
CA ARG A 52 9.24 3.72 11.36
C ARG A 52 10.16 2.93 10.42
N LEU A 53 9.65 2.46 9.28
CA LEU A 53 10.44 1.68 8.32
C LEU A 53 11.55 2.50 7.65
N THR A 54 11.33 3.78 7.43
CA THR A 54 12.35 4.68 6.87
C THR A 54 13.34 5.16 7.92
N ASN A 55 13.13 4.87 9.21
CA ASN A 55 13.81 5.51 10.33
C ASN A 55 13.83 7.04 10.19
N ASN A 56 12.71 7.60 9.71
CA ASN A 56 12.53 9.00 9.35
C ASN A 56 13.49 9.55 8.26
N ASN A 57 14.26 8.70 7.57
CA ASN A 57 15.08 9.08 6.42
C ASN A 57 14.29 8.82 5.12
N TRP A 58 13.69 9.84 4.53
CA TRP A 58 12.82 9.68 3.36
C TRP A 58 13.58 9.57 2.02
N LEU A 59 14.89 9.75 2.04
CA LEU A 59 15.77 9.56 0.89
C LEU A 59 15.94 8.07 0.55
N ILE A 60 15.97 7.20 1.57
CA ILE A 60 16.25 5.77 1.39
C ILE A 60 15.13 5.07 0.62
N HIS A 61 15.52 4.04 -0.14
CA HIS A 61 14.56 3.21 -0.84
C HIS A 61 13.91 2.21 0.12
N THR A 62 12.65 2.46 0.48
CA THR A 62 11.87 1.56 1.35
C THR A 62 10.67 0.99 0.58
N PRO A 63 10.87 -0.02 -0.29
CA PRO A 63 9.80 -0.58 -1.13
C PRO A 63 8.65 -1.23 -0.34
N GLN A 64 8.89 -1.56 0.93
CA GLN A 64 7.87 -2.02 1.88
C GLN A 64 6.76 -0.98 2.10
N ASN A 65 7.03 0.32 1.90
CA ASN A 65 6.00 1.35 2.00
C ASN A 65 4.85 1.11 1.01
N ASN A 66 5.15 0.59 -0.19
CA ASN A 66 4.11 0.24 -1.17
C ASN A 66 3.26 -0.95 -0.69
N VAL A 67 3.85 -1.89 0.06
CA VAL A 67 3.11 -3.02 0.65
C VAL A 67 2.14 -2.54 1.72
N LEU A 68 2.53 -1.57 2.55
CA LEU A 68 1.63 -0.96 3.53
C LEU A 68 0.38 -0.37 2.86
N TRP A 69 0.57 0.38 1.75
CA TRP A 69 -0.54 0.91 0.97
C TRP A 69 -1.41 -0.17 0.33
N LEU A 70 -0.81 -1.24 -0.21
CA LEU A 70 -1.57 -2.39 -0.75
C LEU A 70 -2.43 -3.05 0.33
N VAL A 71 -1.89 -3.28 1.53
CA VAL A 71 -2.64 -3.84 2.66
C VAL A 71 -3.80 -2.93 3.06
N TYR A 72 -3.56 -1.62 3.13
CA TYR A 72 -4.59 -0.62 3.38
C TYR A 72 -5.72 -0.67 2.34
N PHE A 73 -5.39 -0.70 1.04
CA PHE A 73 -6.40 -0.81 -0.02
C PHE A 73 -7.22 -2.11 0.10
N ILE A 74 -6.58 -3.24 0.42
CA ILE A 74 -7.29 -4.50 0.64
C ILE A 74 -8.25 -4.38 1.82
N ASN A 75 -7.83 -3.80 2.95
CA ASN A 75 -8.70 -3.56 4.10
C ASN A 75 -9.89 -2.65 3.73
N LYS A 76 -9.66 -1.57 2.97
CA LYS A 76 -10.72 -0.68 2.49
C LYS A 76 -11.71 -1.40 1.58
N ILE A 77 -11.25 -2.24 0.66
CA ILE A 77 -12.13 -3.05 -0.19
C ILE A 77 -12.94 -4.02 0.66
N ILE A 78 -12.33 -4.71 1.64
CA ILE A 78 -13.05 -5.62 2.55
C ILE A 78 -14.14 -4.86 3.31
N TYR A 79 -13.83 -3.68 3.84
CA TYR A 79 -14.77 -2.84 4.58
C TYR A 79 -15.95 -2.36 3.71
N LEU A 80 -15.66 -1.87 2.50
CA LEU A 80 -16.66 -1.32 1.59
C LEU A 80 -17.55 -2.39 0.93
N THR A 81 -17.10 -3.65 0.86
CA THR A 81 -17.83 -4.74 0.20
C THR A 81 -18.72 -5.55 1.12
N ASP A 82 -18.83 -5.14 2.40
CA ASP A 82 -19.73 -5.63 3.46
C ASP A 82 -20.22 -7.08 3.27
N GLY A 83 -19.29 -8.03 3.25
CA GLY A 83 -19.65 -9.44 3.41
C GLY A 83 -20.13 -10.18 2.15
N THR A 84 -19.64 -9.85 0.95
CA THR A 84 -19.55 -10.91 -0.08
C THR A 84 -18.57 -11.99 0.42
N ILE A 85 -19.07 -12.95 1.20
CA ILE A 85 -18.31 -13.88 2.06
C ILE A 85 -17.13 -14.54 1.32
N LYS A 86 -17.30 -14.85 0.03
CA LYS A 86 -16.24 -15.44 -0.79
C LYS A 86 -15.12 -14.44 -1.13
N MET A 87 -15.47 -13.21 -1.53
CA MET A 87 -14.50 -12.15 -1.84
C MET A 87 -13.76 -11.69 -0.59
N SER A 88 -14.47 -11.47 0.53
CA SER A 88 -13.82 -11.10 1.79
C SER A 88 -12.84 -12.17 2.27
N ARG A 89 -13.17 -13.47 2.17
CA ARG A 89 -12.23 -14.56 2.49
C ARG A 89 -10.99 -14.56 1.59
N PHE A 90 -11.18 -14.36 0.29
CA PHE A 90 -10.07 -14.26 -0.65
C PHE A 90 -9.15 -13.08 -0.31
N LEU A 91 -9.72 -11.89 -0.10
CA LEU A 91 -8.98 -10.68 0.24
C LEU A 91 -8.28 -10.78 1.59
N ILE A 92 -8.91 -11.39 2.61
CA ILE A 92 -8.27 -11.68 3.90
C ILE A 92 -7.08 -12.62 3.72
N LYS A 93 -7.22 -13.70 2.92
CA LYS A 93 -6.12 -14.62 2.61
C LYS A 93 -4.99 -13.91 1.86
N LEU A 94 -5.33 -13.07 0.88
CA LEU A 94 -4.36 -12.29 0.11
C LEU A 94 -3.60 -11.33 1.03
N ARG A 95 -4.31 -10.53 1.82
CA ARG A 95 -3.74 -9.61 2.83
C ARG A 95 -2.74 -10.33 3.73
N ASN A 96 -3.15 -11.47 4.30
CA ASN A 96 -2.31 -12.23 5.22
C ASN A 96 -1.05 -12.79 4.55
N LYS A 97 -1.09 -13.07 3.24
CA LYS A 97 0.09 -13.51 2.48
C LYS A 97 1.02 -12.36 2.10
N ILE A 98 0.48 -11.18 1.76
CA ILE A 98 1.30 -10.08 1.26
C ILE A 98 1.80 -9.13 2.35
N LYS A 99 1.19 -9.10 3.55
CA LYS A 99 1.51 -8.12 4.61
C LYS A 99 3.00 -8.09 5.02
N ASP A 100 3.69 -9.21 4.89
CA ASP A 100 5.11 -9.35 5.27
C ASP A 100 6.06 -9.25 4.06
N CYS A 101 5.54 -8.90 2.89
CA CYS A 101 6.34 -8.71 1.69
C CYS A 101 7.32 -7.54 1.84
N LYS A 102 8.48 -7.68 1.20
CA LYS A 102 9.53 -6.68 1.13
C LYS A 102 9.28 -5.63 0.05
N SER A 103 8.40 -5.91 -0.91
CA SER A 103 8.07 -4.99 -2.01
C SER A 103 6.73 -5.31 -2.64
N ALA A 104 6.19 -4.35 -3.41
CA ALA A 104 5.01 -4.57 -4.25
C ALA A 104 5.26 -5.64 -5.33
N GLU A 105 6.49 -5.75 -5.83
CA GLU A 105 6.89 -6.82 -6.75
C GLU A 105 6.70 -8.20 -6.12
N GLN A 106 7.20 -8.40 -4.88
CA GLN A 106 7.00 -9.67 -4.19
C GLN A 106 5.51 -9.97 -3.94
N ALA A 107 4.71 -8.94 -3.62
CA ALA A 107 3.26 -9.09 -3.47
C ALA A 107 2.59 -9.50 -4.81
N TYR A 108 3.04 -8.93 -5.93
CA TYR A 108 2.57 -9.29 -7.27
C TYR A 108 2.91 -10.75 -7.62
N GLN A 109 4.14 -11.20 -7.33
CA GLN A 109 4.54 -12.60 -7.52
C GLN A 109 3.67 -13.59 -6.73
N ILE A 110 3.24 -13.22 -5.52
CA ILE A 110 2.28 -14.02 -4.74
C ILE A 110 0.90 -14.02 -5.39
N LEU A 111 0.45 -12.87 -5.90
CA LEU A 111 -0.87 -12.72 -6.53
C LEU A 111 -0.98 -13.62 -7.76
N ILE A 112 -0.01 -13.58 -8.67
CA ILE A 112 -0.02 -14.39 -9.90
C ILE A 112 -0.01 -15.90 -9.58
N ASN A 113 0.73 -16.31 -8.53
CA ASN A 113 0.77 -17.70 -8.08
C ASN A 113 -0.55 -18.17 -7.48
N ILE A 114 -1.36 -17.27 -6.91
CA ILE A 114 -2.70 -17.58 -6.40
C ILE A 114 -3.69 -17.77 -7.54
N PHE A 115 -3.60 -16.97 -8.60
CA PHE A 115 -4.53 -17.00 -9.73
C PHE A 115 -4.10 -17.94 -10.87
N GLY A 116 -2.90 -18.51 -10.83
CA GLY A 116 -2.42 -19.43 -11.86
C GLY A 116 -2.32 -18.79 -13.24
N ILE A 117 -2.09 -17.47 -13.34
CA ILE A 117 -2.12 -16.71 -14.61
C ILE A 117 -0.88 -16.95 -15.49
N TYR A 118 -0.02 -17.90 -15.13
CA TYR A 118 0.95 -18.48 -16.06
C TYR A 118 0.89 -20.01 -16.02
N LYS A 119 0.06 -20.57 -16.91
CA LYS A 119 0.34 -21.79 -17.66
C LYS A 119 -0.03 -21.54 -19.12
#